data_AF-A0A7J7KHS3-F1
#
_entry.id   AF-A0A7J7KHS3-F1
#
_cell.length_a   1.000
_cell.length_b   1.000
_cell.length_c   1.000
_cell.angle_alpha   90.00
_cell.angle_beta   90.00
_cell.angle_gamma   90.00
#
_symmetry.space_group_name_H-M   'P 1'
#
loop_
_entity.id
_entity.type
_entity.pdbx_description
1 polymer ?
#
loop_
_entity_poly.entity_id
_entity_poly.type
_entity_poly.pdbx_seq_one_letter_code
_entity_poly.pdbx_strand_id
1 'polypeptide(L)' 'MIGFTESAKCHAIKQVFDDAYKSPLSVIIMDDVERLLDYAAIGPRYSNLALQTLLTLLKKRPPQVHVIH' A
#
# COMPACT_ATOMS: atom_id res chain seq x y z
N MET A 1 -5.64 -10.74 -1.49
CA MET A 1 -4.56 -11.06 -2.44
C MET A 1 -4.02 -12.46 -2.16
N ILE A 2 -4.74 -13.49 -2.60
CA ILE A 2 -4.40 -14.90 -2.30
C ILE A 2 -3.44 -15.41 -3.39
N GLY A 3 -2.37 -16.10 -3.00
CA GLY A 3 -1.39 -16.70 -3.92
C GLY A 3 -0.38 -15.73 -4.54
N PHE A 4 -0.40 -14.45 -4.17
CA PHE A 4 0.57 -13.47 -4.66
C PHE A 4 1.92 -13.66 -3.98
N THR A 5 3.01 -13.58 -4.75
CA THR A 5 4.35 -13.36 -4.19
C THR A 5 4.39 -11.99 -3.50
N GLU A 6 5.32 -11.78 -2.56
CA GLU A 6 5.45 -10.49 -1.86
C GLU A 6 5.62 -9.32 -2.85
N SER A 7 6.41 -9.52 -3.90
CA SER A 7 6.61 -8.51 -4.96
C SER A 7 5.31 -8.18 -5.69
N ALA A 8 4.51 -9.19 -6.05
CA ALA A 8 3.22 -8.98 -6.69
C ALA A 8 2.24 -8.23 -5.79
N LYS A 9 2.24 -8.49 -4.47
CA LYS A 9 1.45 -7.72 -3.50
C LYS A 9 1.88 -6.26 -3.48
N CYS A 10 3.18 -6.00 -3.37
CA CYS A 10 3.72 -4.65 -3.35
C CYS A 10 3.38 -3.88 -4.62
N HIS A 11 3.48 -4.53 -5.78
CA HIS A 11 3.13 -3.93 -7.06
C HIS A 11 1.65 -3.54 -7.12
N ALA A 12 0.75 -4.44 -6.73
CA ALA A 12 -0.68 -4.17 -6.76
C ALA A 12 -1.10 -3.10 -5.72
N ILE A 13 -0.49 -3.07 -4.52
CA ILE A 13 -0.69 -1.96 -3.58
C ILE A 13 -0.25 -0.64 -4.23
N LYS A 14 0.93 -0.61 -4.85
CA LYS A 14 1.42 0.59 -5.52
C LYS A 14 0.49 1.05 -6.64
N GLN A 15 -0.03 0.13 -7.44
CA GLN A 15 -0.98 0.45 -8.50
C GLN A 15 -2.26 1.13 -7.94
N VAL A 16 -2.80 0.65 -6.81
CA VAL A 16 -3.95 1.29 -6.15
C VAL A 16 -3.64 2.73 -5.73
N PHE A 17 -2.45 3.00 -5.17
CA PHE A 17 -2.02 4.36 -4.86
C PHE A 17 -1.84 5.22 -6.11
N ASP A 18 -1.22 4.68 -7.15
CA ASP A 18 -1.01 5.39 -8.41
C ASP A 18 -2.34 5.73 -9.12
N ASP A 19 -3.34 4.86 -9.02
CA ASP A 19 -4.70 5.12 -9.51
C ASP A 19 -5.42 6.18 -8.65
N ALA A 20 -5.25 6.15 -7.33
CA ALA A 20 -5.81 7.15 -6.42
C ALA A 20 -5.23 8.56 -6.66
N TYR A 21 -3.96 8.66 -7.09
CA TYR A 21 -3.32 9.93 -7.44
C TYR A 21 -3.86 10.60 -8.70
N LYS A 22 -4.64 9.87 -9.51
CA LYS A 22 -5.28 10.44 -10.72
C LYS A 22 -6.53 11.26 -10.37
N SER A 23 -7.12 11.05 -9.19
CA SER A 23 -8.30 11.78 -8.73
C SER A 23 -7.90 13.02 -7.90
N PRO A 24 -8.60 14.17 -8.04
CA PRO A 24 -8.34 15.34 -7.19
C PRO A 24 -8.58 15.06 -5.70
N LEU A 25 -9.53 14.19 -5.39
CA LEU A 25 -9.79 13.67 -4.05
C LEU A 25 -10.00 12.16 -4.13
N SER A 26 -9.29 11.42 -3.28
CA SER A 26 -9.39 9.97 -3.21
C SER A 26 -9.25 9.49 -1.77
N VAL A 27 -9.87 8.34 -1.49
CA VAL A 27 -9.77 7.64 -0.21
C VAL A 27 -9.40 6.20 -0.51
N ILE A 28 -8.36 5.71 0.16
CA ILE A 28 -7.95 4.31 0.10
C ILE A 28 -8.26 3.68 1.45
N ILE A 29 -9.00 2.58 1.45
CA ILE A 29 -9.26 1.79 2.65
C ILE A 29 -8.36 0.57 2.60
N MET A 30 -7.53 0.41 3.64
CA MET A 30 -6.71 -0.79 3.84
C MET A 30 -7.36 -1.64 4.92
N ASP A 31 -7.97 -2.73 4.50
CA ASP A 31 -8.57 -3.71 5.41
C ASP A 31 -7.56 -4.81 5.75
N ASP A 32 -7.69 -5.39 6.94
CA ASP A 32 -6.97 -6.60 7.36
C ASP A 32 -5.43 -6.46 7.23
N VAL A 33 -4.87 -5.34 7.70
CA VAL A 33 -3.45 -4.95 7.50
C VAL A 33 -2.46 -6.02 7.97
N GLU A 34 -2.76 -6.75 9.04
CA GLU A 34 -1.93 -7.86 9.52
C GLU A 34 -1.76 -8.93 8.45
N ARG A 35 -2.84 -9.27 7.74
CA ARG A 35 -2.84 -10.25 6.65
C ARG A 35 -2.17 -9.70 5.40
N LEU A 36 -2.26 -8.40 5.13
CA LEU A 36 -1.53 -7.75 4.05
C LEU A 36 -0.01 -7.84 4.26
N LEU A 37 0.42 -7.78 5.52
CA LEU A 37 1.81 -7.92 5.96
C LEU A 37 2.25 -9.37 6.19
N ASP A 38 1.40 -10.37 5.92
CA ASP A 38 1.66 -11.78 6.27
C ASP A 38 2.11 -11.96 7.74
N TYR A 39 1.51 -11.17 8.63
CA TYR A 39 1.86 -11.18 10.05
C TYR A 39 1.47 -12.51 10.70
N ALA A 40 2.41 -13.10 11.43
CA ALA A 40 2.19 -14.25 12.29
C ALA A 40 2.76 -14.00 13.69
N ALA A 41 1.91 -14.15 14.70
CA ALA A 41 2.24 -13.87 16.11
C ALA A 41 3.33 -14.80 16.69
N ILE A 42 3.49 -16.01 16.14
CA ILE A 42 4.52 -16.95 16.59
C ILE A 42 5.84 -16.63 15.89
N GLY A 43 6.83 -16.14 16.65
CA GLY A 43 8.17 -15.82 16.15
C GLY A 43 8.21 -14.56 15.28
N PRO A 44 7.58 -13.46 15.73
CA PRO A 44 6.99 -12.36 14.94
C PRO A 44 7.48 -12.29 13.50
N ARG A 45 6.77 -12.98 12.61
CA ARG A 45 7.08 -13.00 11.17
C ARG A 45 6.16 -12.01 10.47
N TYR A 46 6.71 -11.28 9.52
CA TYR A 46 5.97 -10.39 8.62
C TYR A 46 6.78 -10.18 7.34
N SER A 47 6.10 -9.74 6.28
CA SER A 47 6.72 -9.30 5.04
C SER A 47 7.34 -7.93 5.22
N ASN A 48 8.66 -7.86 5.42
CA ASN A 48 9.37 -6.58 5.49
C ASN A 48 9.22 -5.78 4.18
N LEU A 49 9.15 -6.47 3.04
CA LEU A 49 8.97 -5.80 1.75
C LEU A 49 7.60 -5.10 1.65
N ALA A 50 6.52 -5.76 2.08
CA ALA A 50 5.20 -5.15 2.13
C ALA A 50 5.16 -3.99 3.12
N LEU A 51 5.79 -4.14 4.29
CA LEU A 51 5.87 -3.09 5.30
C LEU A 51 6.60 -1.84 4.77
N GLN A 52 7.78 -2.00 4.16
CA GLN A 52 8.55 -0.88 3.60
C GLN A 52 7.78 -0.20 2.46
N THR A 53 7.06 -0.97 1.65
CA THR A 53 6.20 -0.44 0.57
C THR A 53 5.09 0.44 1.14
N LEU A 54 4.35 -0.06 2.14
CA LEU A 54 3.30 0.71 2.81
C LEU A 54 3.84 1.96 3.50
N LEU A 55 4.93 1.85 4.26
CA LEU A 55 5.56 2.99 4.94
C LEU A 55 6.00 4.07 3.95
N THR A 56 6.51 3.66 2.79
CA THR A 56 6.91 4.60 1.72
C THR A 56 5.69 5.28 1.11
N LEU A 57 4.64 4.52 0.78
CA LEU A 57 3.43 5.05 0.13
C LEU A 57 2.61 5.96 1.05
N LEU A 58 2.50 5.62 2.34
CA LEU A 58 1.79 6.43 3.33
C LEU A 58 2.46 7.77 3.62
N LYS A 59 3.79 7.84 3.50
CA LYS A 59 4.57 9.09 3.66
C LYS A 59 4.66 9.90 2.37
N LYS A 60 4.43 9.28 1.21
CA LYS A 60 4.49 9.95 -0.09
C LYS A 60 3.27 10.85 -0.24
N ARG A 61 3.52 12.15 -0.39
CA ARG A 61 2.44 13.09 -0.73
C ARG A 61 1.96 12.83 -2.16
N PRO A 62 0.65 12.93 -2.42
CA PRO A 62 0.14 12.90 -3.79
C PRO A 62 0.82 13.99 -4.63
N PRO A 63 1.13 13.72 -5.91
CA PRO A 63 1.74 14.72 -6.78
C PRO A 63 0.83 15.95 -6.90
N GLN A 64 1.42 17.14 -6.89
CA GLN A 64 0.70 18.42 -7.01
C GLN A 64 0.23 18.61 -8.45
N VAL A 65 -0.78 17.85 -8.90
CA VAL A 65 -1.36 18.02 -10.24
C VAL A 65 -2.63 18.88 -10.21
N HIS A 66 -3.23 19.10 -9.03
CA HIS A 66 -4.42 19.94 -8.90
C HIS A 66 -4.26 20.96 -7.79
N VAL A 67 -3.61 22.08 -8.13
CA VAL A 67 -3.82 23.35 -7.43
C VAL A 67 -5.21 23.80 -7.83
N ILE A 68 -6.19 23.56 -6.96
CA ILE A 68 -7.53 24.15 -7.11
C ILE A 68 -7.36 25.60 -6.68
N HIS A 69 -7.48 26.51 -7.66
CA HIS A 69 -7.62 27.96 -7.44
C HIS A 69 -8.87 28.29 -6.62
#